data_AF-A0A4R9BSP4-F1
#
_entry.id   AF-A0A4R9BSP4-F1
#
_cell.length_a   1.000
_cell.length_b   1.000
_cell.length_c   1.000
_cell.angle_alpha   90.00
_cell.angle_beta   90.00
_cell.angle_gamma   90.00
#
_symmetry.space_group_name_H-M   'P 1'
#
loop_
_entity.id
_entity.type
_entity.pdbx_description
1 polymer ?
#
loop_
_entity_poly.entity_id
_entity_poly.type
_entity_poly.pdbx_seq_one_letter_code
_entity_poly.pdbx_strand_id
1 'polypeptide(L)'
;MNDPRAKMDGNRLLSLGAPQSDWTKTPGRLPGFWVAALGLIVAVVYPVPALIVGAVGLMFTLQAYRVIPAGARGRGLVVAALALAGATAGVVVLQFVLALLM
;
A
#
# COMPACT_ATOMS: atom_id res chain seq x y z
N MET A 1 -3.72 21.37 -17.83
CA MET A 1 -4.99 20.88 -17.26
C MET A 1 -5.11 21.45 -15.84
N ASN A 2 -5.75 22.61 -15.68
CA ASN A 2 -5.94 23.30 -14.40
C ASN A 2 -7.44 23.32 -14.11
N ASP A 3 -7.96 22.24 -13.53
CA ASP A 3 -9.35 22.22 -13.06
C ASP A 3 -9.41 22.90 -11.66
N PRO A 4 -10.11 24.03 -11.50
CA PRO A 4 -10.25 24.71 -10.21
C PRO A 4 -10.98 23.85 -9.16
N ARG A 5 -11.69 22.77 -9.54
CA ARG A 5 -12.27 21.81 -8.60
C ARG A 5 -11.24 20.95 -7.87
N ALA A 6 -10.02 20.86 -8.40
CA ALA A 6 -8.94 20.05 -7.81
C ALA A 6 -8.19 20.78 -6.69
N LYS A 7 -8.34 22.11 -6.54
CA LYS A 7 -7.76 22.88 -5.44
C LYS A 7 -8.74 22.94 -4.26
N MET A 8 -8.64 21.96 -3.37
CA MET A 8 -9.37 21.94 -2.10
C MET A 8 -8.67 22.69 -0.96
N ASP A 9 -7.38 23.03 -1.12
CA ASP A 9 -6.63 23.77 -0.11
C ASP A 9 -6.89 25.29 -0.22
N GLY A 10 -7.38 25.89 0.88
CA GLY A 10 -7.56 27.34 1.03
C GLY A 10 -8.95 27.88 0.65
N ASN A 11 -9.81 27.06 0.03
CA ASN A 11 -11.21 27.43 -0.21
C ASN A 11 -12.00 27.10 1.06
N ARG A 12 -12.65 28.09 1.69
CA ARG A 12 -13.48 28.01 2.92
C ARG A 12 -14.67 27.02 2.86
N LEU A 13 -14.65 26.04 1.96
CA LEU A 13 -15.66 25.00 1.75
C LEU A 13 -15.92 24.15 3.00
N LEU A 14 -14.89 23.92 3.83
CA LEU A 14 -15.04 23.27 5.15
C LEU A 14 -15.95 24.06 6.10
N SER A 15 -15.91 25.40 6.06
CA SER A 15 -16.84 26.25 6.84
C SER A 15 -18.25 26.34 6.23
N LEU A 16 -18.43 25.83 5.01
CA LEU A 16 -19.72 25.75 4.30
C LEU A 16 -20.34 24.34 4.38
N GLY A 17 -19.80 23.45 5.24
CA GLY A 17 -20.34 22.10 5.43
C GLY A 17 -19.93 21.09 4.37
N ALA A 18 -18.89 21.37 3.57
CA ALA A 18 -18.39 20.39 2.61
C ALA A 18 -17.85 19.14 3.33
N PRO A 19 -18.08 17.93 2.78
CA PRO A 19 -17.55 16.69 3.36
C PRO A 19 -16.03 16.76 3.52
N GLN A 20 -15.52 16.37 4.70
CA GLN A 20 -14.08 16.19 4.89
C GLN A 20 -13.54 15.14 3.92
N SER A 21 -12.31 15.33 3.43
CA SER A 21 -11.64 14.35 2.59
C SER A 21 -11.36 13.08 3.40
N ASP A 22 -12.19 12.06 3.19
CA ASP A 22 -12.04 10.75 3.83
C ASP A 22 -11.08 9.86 3.03
N TRP A 23 -9.80 9.96 3.37
CA TRP A 23 -8.71 9.16 2.80
C TRP A 23 -8.78 7.68 3.18
N THR A 24 -9.74 7.27 4.03
CA THR A 24 -9.92 5.85 4.32
C THR A 24 -10.58 5.08 3.18
N LYS A 25 -11.21 5.77 2.23
CA LYS A 25 -11.86 5.14 1.07
C LYS A 25 -10.97 5.14 -0.18
N THR A 26 -9.69 5.49 -0.07
CA THR A 26 -8.79 5.52 -1.22
C THR A 26 -8.66 4.14 -1.86
N PRO A 27 -8.89 4.02 -3.19
CA PRO A 27 -8.76 2.76 -3.91
C PRO A 27 -7.31 2.25 -3.84
N GLY A 28 -7.14 0.93 -3.81
CA GLY A 28 -5.83 0.30 -3.67
C GLY A 28 -5.37 0.11 -2.21
N ARG A 29 -5.92 0.87 -1.25
CA ARG A 29 -5.50 0.80 0.17
C ARG A 29 -5.77 -0.56 0.81
N LEU A 30 -7.05 -0.95 0.87
CA LEU A 30 -7.48 -2.22 1.47
C LEU A 30 -7.02 -3.44 0.66
N PRO A 31 -7.22 -3.49 -0.68
CA PRO A 31 -6.75 -4.64 -1.46
C PRO A 31 -5.22 -4.74 -1.44
N GLY A 32 -4.48 -3.63 -1.48
CA GLY A 32 -3.02 -3.63 -1.40
C GLY A 32 -2.50 -4.24 -0.09
N PHE A 33 -3.13 -3.89 1.03
CA PHE A 33 -2.81 -4.51 2.33
C PHE A 33 -3.06 -6.02 2.34
N TRP A 34 -4.26 -6.46 1.94
CA TRP A 34 -4.61 -7.87 1.99
C TRP A 34 -3.78 -8.72 1.02
N VAL A 35 -3.51 -8.21 -0.18
CA VAL A 35 -2.64 -8.92 -1.14
C VAL A 35 -1.20 -8.95 -0.65
N ALA A 36 -0.68 -7.88 -0.03
CA ALA A 36 0.67 -7.90 0.56
C ALA A 36 0.77 -8.90 1.72
N ALA A 37 -0.25 -8.97 2.59
CA ALA A 37 -0.32 -9.95 3.66
C ALA A 37 -0.37 -11.40 3.12
N LEU A 38 -1.18 -11.63 2.08
CA LEU A 38 -1.23 -12.92 1.39
C LEU A 38 0.14 -13.27 0.79
N GLY A 39 0.83 -12.32 0.17
CA GLY A 39 2.17 -12.51 -0.38
C GLY A 39 3.16 -13.00 0.67
N LEU A 40 3.12 -12.43 1.88
CA LEU A 40 3.98 -12.87 2.98
C LEU A 40 3.66 -14.30 3.44
N ILE A 41 2.38 -14.65 3.53
CA ILE A 41 1.95 -16.01 3.90
C ILE A 41 2.42 -17.02 2.85
N VAL A 42 2.22 -16.70 1.57
CA VAL A 42 2.63 -17.56 0.44
C VAL A 42 4.16 -17.72 0.41
N ALA A 43 4.93 -16.70 0.81
CA ALA A 43 6.38 -16.75 0.79
C ALA A 43 6.97 -17.88 1.60
N VAL A 44 6.31 -18.29 2.69
CA VAL A 44 6.79 -19.37 3.56
C VAL A 44 6.83 -20.72 2.85
N VAL A 45 5.90 -20.97 1.92
CA VAL A 45 5.75 -22.26 1.25
C VAL A 45 6.21 -22.22 -0.21
N TYR A 46 5.94 -21.11 -0.88
CA TYR A 46 6.15 -20.94 -2.31
C TYR A 46 6.86 -19.60 -2.58
N PRO A 47 8.19 -19.53 -2.41
CA PRO A 47 8.93 -18.27 -2.46
C PRO A 47 8.82 -17.55 -3.81
N VAL A 48 8.81 -18.28 -4.94
CA VAL A 48 8.71 -17.68 -6.27
C VAL A 48 7.29 -17.12 -6.55
N PRO A 49 6.19 -17.88 -6.37
CA PRO A 49 4.83 -17.32 -6.47
C PRO A 49 4.58 -16.13 -5.53
N ALA A 50 5.18 -16.14 -4.34
CA ALA A 50 5.04 -15.04 -3.39
C ALA A 50 5.58 -13.71 -3.89
N LEU A 51 6.63 -13.71 -4.72
CA LEU A 51 7.12 -12.49 -5.37
C LEU A 51 6.07 -11.87 -6.28
N ILE A 52 5.32 -12.68 -7.02
CA ILE A 52 4.25 -12.22 -7.91
C ILE A 52 3.11 -11.61 -7.10
N VAL A 53 2.63 -12.33 -6.07
CA VAL A 53 1.56 -11.85 -5.19
C VAL A 53 2.00 -10.57 -4.46
N GLY A 54 3.24 -10.56 -3.93
CA GLY A 54 3.83 -9.40 -3.28
C GLY A 54 3.94 -8.18 -4.22
N ALA A 55 4.33 -8.38 -5.49
CA ALA A 55 4.39 -7.32 -6.49
C ALA A 55 3.01 -6.73 -6.79
N VAL A 56 1.98 -7.57 -6.92
CA VAL A 56 0.58 -7.12 -7.11
C VAL A 56 0.12 -6.30 -5.90
N GLY A 57 0.39 -6.78 -4.68
CA GLY A 57 0.08 -6.06 -3.45
C GLY A 57 0.80 -4.71 -3.35
N LEU A 58 2.09 -4.69 -3.73
CA LEU A 58 2.90 -3.48 -3.80
C LEU A 58 2.32 -2.47 -4.81
N MET A 59 1.89 -2.91 -5.99
CA MET A 59 1.29 -2.02 -6.99
C MET A 59 0.05 -1.29 -6.47
N PHE A 60 -0.88 -2.01 -5.85
CA PHE A 60 -2.07 -1.41 -5.24
C PHE A 60 -1.71 -0.47 -4.09
N THR A 61 -0.72 -0.86 -3.29
CA THR A 61 -0.24 -0.06 -2.17
C THR A 61 0.40 1.24 -2.64
N LEU A 62 1.21 1.20 -3.71
CA LEU A 62 1.84 2.38 -4.30
C LEU A 62 0.83 3.34 -4.94
N GLN A 63 -0.24 2.82 -5.54
CA GLN A 63 -1.35 3.66 -6.02
C GLN A 63 -1.97 4.46 -4.87
N ALA A 64 -2.27 3.81 -3.73
CA ALA A 64 -2.78 4.49 -2.55
C ALA A 64 -1.74 5.44 -1.91
N TYR A 65 -0.46 5.06 -1.91
CA TYR A 65 0.64 5.85 -1.35
C TYR A 65 0.89 7.16 -2.10
N ARG A 66 0.62 7.22 -3.41
CA ARG A 66 0.78 8.46 -4.17
C ARG A 66 -0.34 9.48 -3.92
N VAL A 67 -1.48 9.01 -3.41
CA VAL A 67 -2.70 9.82 -3.27
C VAL A 67 -2.92 10.30 -1.83
N ILE A 68 -2.66 9.45 -0.84
CA ILE A 68 -2.94 9.79 0.57
C ILE A 68 -1.83 10.71 1.11
N PRO A 69 -2.12 11.91 1.63
CA PRO A 69 -1.10 12.79 2.21
C PRO A 69 -0.36 12.15 3.40
N ALA A 70 0.86 12.61 3.68
CA ALA A 70 1.56 12.24 4.91
C ALA A 70 0.75 12.71 6.14
N GLY A 71 0.64 11.85 7.16
CA GLY A 71 -0.14 12.16 8.38
C GLY A 71 -1.66 12.01 8.25
N ALA A 72 -2.20 11.76 7.05
CA ALA A 72 -3.65 11.58 6.87
C ALA A 72 -4.14 10.23 7.44
N ARG A 73 -5.36 10.24 7.99
CA ARG A 73 -6.03 9.04 8.53
C ARG A 73 -6.24 8.03 7.40
N GLY A 74 -5.58 6.88 7.48
CA GLY A 74 -5.56 5.85 6.43
C GLY A 74 -4.18 5.59 5.83
N ARG A 75 -3.22 6.51 6.01
CA ARG A 75 -1.82 6.33 5.60
C ARG A 75 -1.14 5.15 6.29
N GLY A 76 -1.47 4.90 7.57
CA GLY A 76 -0.87 3.82 8.36
C GLY A 76 -1.05 2.43 7.73
N LEU A 77 -2.22 2.15 7.14
CA LEU A 77 -2.46 0.86 6.48
C LEU A 77 -1.60 0.68 5.22
N VAL A 78 -1.36 1.77 4.49
CA VAL A 78 -0.48 1.77 3.31
C VAL A 78 0.98 1.53 3.73
N VAL A 79 1.42 2.15 4.82
CA VAL A 79 2.77 1.94 5.37
C VAL A 79 2.93 0.49 5.84
N ALA A 80 1.92 -0.06 6.52
CA ALA A 80 1.92 -1.46 6.92
C ALA A 80 2.00 -2.40 5.71
N ALA A 81 1.25 -2.12 4.64
CA ALA A 81 1.30 -2.89 3.40
C ALA A 81 2.68 -2.82 2.70
N LEU A 82 3.34 -1.65 2.71
CA LEU A 82 4.72 -1.53 2.22
C LEU A 82 5.70 -2.35 3.07
N ALA A 83 5.55 -2.32 4.40
CA ALA A 83 6.38 -3.11 5.29
C ALA A 83 6.18 -4.61 5.05
N LEU A 84 4.94 -5.06 4.83
CA LEU A 84 4.63 -6.45 4.48
C LEU A 84 5.29 -6.86 3.15
N ALA A 85 5.20 -6.02 2.12
CA ALA A 85 5.86 -6.29 0.83
C ALA A 85 7.40 -6.38 0.98
N GLY A 86 8.00 -5.50 1.77
CA GLY A 86 9.43 -5.56 2.10
C GLY A 86 9.80 -6.83 2.87
N ALA A 87 8.98 -7.23 3.84
CA ALA A 87 9.16 -8.47 4.59
C ALA A 87 9.08 -9.70 3.69
N THR A 88 8.13 -9.74 2.75
CA THR A 88 8.01 -10.82 1.75
C THR A 88 9.31 -10.95 0.95
N ALA A 89 9.85 -9.84 0.45
CA ALA A 89 11.13 -9.86 -0.27
C ALA A 89 12.28 -10.37 0.62
N GLY A 90 12.35 -9.90 1.87
CA GLY A 90 13.37 -10.35 2.83
C GLY A 90 13.30 -11.85 3.14
N VAL A 91 12.10 -12.37 3.35
CA VAL A 91 11.86 -13.82 3.58
C VAL A 91 12.28 -14.64 2.38
N VAL A 92 11.92 -14.22 1.17
CA VAL A 92 12.29 -14.92 -0.06
C VAL A 92 13.80 -14.92 -0.26
N VAL A 93 14.48 -13.77 -0.08
CA VAL A 93 15.94 -13.69 -0.17
C VAL A 93 16.61 -14.59 0.87
N LEU A 94 16.13 -14.59 2.11
CA LEU A 94 16.66 -15.46 3.16
C LEU A 94 16.54 -16.94 2.79
N GLN A 95 15.40 -17.37 2.25
CA GLN A 95 15.20 -18.75 1.80
C GLN A 95 16.17 -19.12 0.67
N PHE A 96 16.40 -18.24 -0.30
CA PHE A 96 17.38 -18.48 -1.35
C PHE A 96 18.80 -18.62 -0.80
N VAL A 97 19.20 -17.76 0.13
CA VAL A 97 20.53 -17.85 0.77
C VAL A 97 20.67 -19.16 1.53
N LEU A 98 19.66 -19.54 2.32
CA LEU A 98 19.67 -20.81 3.05
C LEU A 98 19.73 -22.02 2.10
N ALA A 99 18.99 -21.98 1.00
CA ALA A 99 19.01 -23.05 0.00
C ALA A 99 20.34 -23.16 -0.77
N LEU A 100 21.13 -22.09 -0.85
CA LEU A 100 22.47 -22.11 -1.47
C LEU A 100 23.57 -22.58 -0.51
N LEU A 101 23.33 -22.47 0.79
CA LEU A 101 24.28 -22.84 1.84
C LEU A 101 24.13 -24.30 2.31
N MET A 102 23.00 -24.94 2.00
CA MET A 102 22.72 -26.35 2.26
C MET A 102 23.05 -27.20 1.04
#